data_AF-A0A812RGE9-F1
#
_entry.id   AF-A0A812RGE9-F1
#
_cell.length_a   1.000
_cell.length_b   1.000
_cell.length_c   1.000
_cell.angle_alpha   90.00
_cell.angle_beta   90.00
_cell.angle_gamma   90.00
#
_symmetry.space_group_name_H-M   'P 1'
#
loop_
_entity.id
_entity.type
_entity.pdbx_description
1 polymer ?
#
loop_
_entity_poly.entity_id
_entity_poly.type
_entity_poly.pdbx_seq_one_letter_code
_entity_poly.pdbx_strand_id
1 'polypeptide(L)'
;RAEKALEYLLRDDSGSHYGHFWHLHHKTLGQRERAIRRGDIWRGTPAKRLPSNFIETVGIECALWPHLYWCVDMTETYVRSQDARRLQRRRREQQEDGEEDLDAGEQQSSRQSAKASFLAKAHSALIGYNSDPLLLHFVYDLWLFTTIGGAKNSAGTGGVREALAAKPYSPELWRTYHTALVDLQRQIGWPSLFITIAPYEWSFPYHQWLQDELTKSLRARLDAPVAETLHLAHVLSQAVKGLLTGANEGMQAKREHVFTSGEGPGKVRHWVARLEFQDGKRKRHVYRNNQFYHGRGTVHVHILLWLSDMHAMDLSAKIRADIPGESEPEMRDLVIGSQLDYTSSGWPMREEPTEVTEKEQQLKLHHPREAFEKYCYLPKFSSSFAAELLNNEASDFSLARRVLADYHPLQPEMVLQLAMQQHPQFICPATVRKFVVPVPWQKEMPQLVQYYMTSTWRRDNMSLLDFLRKSGNNGQISQKYRRMHSHRKIGMPLNDWINVHPAEGKTLVASVMYAHTNDRHYGQWLLLNVPFRNIDELWHPQADRLPENLKYLGLCVLHRRRFWRDPQRIRAELEKEARRET
;
A
#
# COMPACT_ATOMS: atom_id res chain seq x y z
N ARG A 1 41.32 23.01 -8.83
CA ARG A 1 40.66 22.16 -7.79
C ARG A 1 40.00 20.92 -8.42
N ALA A 2 39.31 21.03 -9.56
CA ALA A 2 38.71 19.88 -10.26
C ALA A 2 39.74 18.86 -10.77
N GLU A 3 40.89 19.29 -11.32
CA GLU A 3 41.94 18.39 -11.81
C GLU A 3 42.52 17.47 -10.72
N LYS A 4 42.80 18.02 -9.53
CA LYS A 4 43.27 17.22 -8.38
C LYS A 4 42.24 16.19 -7.91
N ALA A 5 40.94 16.53 -8.00
CA ALA A 5 39.87 15.59 -7.66
C ALA A 5 39.74 14.48 -8.71
N LEU A 6 39.88 14.83 -10.00
CA LEU A 6 39.91 13.85 -11.09
C LEU A 6 41.11 12.91 -10.94
N GLU A 7 42.31 13.46 -10.71
CA GLU A 7 43.52 12.66 -10.46
C GLU A 7 43.31 11.67 -9.32
N TYR A 8 42.68 12.09 -8.22
CA TYR A 8 42.35 11.21 -7.09
C TYR A 8 41.36 10.10 -7.49
N LEU A 9 40.26 10.43 -8.17
CA LEU A 9 39.24 9.48 -8.59
C LEU A 9 39.73 8.47 -9.65
N LEU A 10 40.80 8.81 -10.38
CA LEU A 10 41.42 7.92 -11.37
C LEU A 10 42.47 6.97 -10.77
N ARG A 11 42.81 7.08 -9.48
CA ARG A 11 43.75 6.16 -8.85
C ARG A 11 43.10 4.81 -8.56
N ASP A 12 43.82 3.73 -8.85
CA ASP A 12 43.37 2.36 -8.63
C ASP A 12 43.26 2.00 -7.13
N ASP A 13 43.95 2.72 -6.25
CA ASP A 13 43.93 2.50 -4.80
C ASP A 13 42.81 3.28 -4.07
N SER A 14 42.02 4.08 -4.79
CA SER A 14 41.00 4.96 -4.20
C SER A 14 39.79 4.21 -3.61
N GLY A 15 39.66 2.90 -3.88
CA GLY A 15 38.45 2.13 -3.57
C GLY A 15 37.23 2.53 -4.42
N SER A 16 37.40 3.47 -5.36
CA SER A 16 36.38 3.95 -6.28
C SER A 16 36.44 3.22 -7.61
N HIS A 17 35.29 2.93 -8.22
CA HIS A 17 35.24 2.45 -9.61
C HIS A 17 35.20 3.59 -10.64
N TYR A 18 35.35 4.86 -10.24
CA TYR A 18 35.30 5.99 -11.18
C TYR A 18 36.28 5.81 -12.35
N GLY A 19 37.55 5.49 -12.06
CA GLY A 19 38.57 5.21 -13.07
C GLY A 19 38.15 4.12 -14.05
N HIS A 20 37.56 3.02 -13.58
CA HIS A 20 37.08 1.95 -14.45
C HIS A 20 36.06 2.44 -15.49
N PHE A 21 35.03 3.18 -15.04
CA PHE A 21 34.00 3.71 -15.93
C PHE A 21 34.51 4.83 -16.84
N TRP A 22 35.45 5.64 -16.37
CA TRP A 22 36.13 6.66 -17.17
C TRP A 22 36.84 6.02 -18.38
N HIS A 23 37.68 5.01 -18.13
CA HIS A 23 38.39 4.29 -19.20
C HIS A 23 37.42 3.58 -20.15
N LEU A 24 36.34 2.97 -19.63
CA LEU A 24 35.31 2.35 -20.46
C LEU A 24 34.62 3.37 -21.38
N HIS A 25 34.28 4.54 -20.86
CA HIS A 25 33.67 5.63 -21.63
C HIS A 25 34.59 6.12 -22.74
N HIS A 26 35.84 6.44 -22.42
CA HIS A 26 36.84 6.89 -23.41
C HIS A 26 37.14 5.82 -24.47
N LYS A 27 37.23 4.56 -24.06
CA LYS A 27 37.39 3.44 -25.00
C LYS A 27 36.21 3.35 -25.97
N THR A 28 34.98 3.52 -25.47
CA THR A 28 33.76 3.50 -26.28
C THR A 28 33.71 4.66 -27.27
N LEU A 29 34.05 5.88 -26.82
CA LEU A 29 34.15 7.06 -27.69
C LEU A 29 35.24 6.89 -28.76
N GLY A 30 36.43 6.38 -28.39
CA GLY A 30 37.51 6.13 -29.33
C GLY A 30 37.19 5.05 -30.36
N GLN A 31 36.49 3.98 -29.95
CA GLN A 31 35.98 2.97 -30.90
C GLN A 31 34.99 3.57 -31.90
N ARG A 32 34.07 4.41 -31.41
CA ARG A 32 33.10 5.10 -32.26
C ARG A 32 33.78 6.06 -33.23
N GLU A 33 34.76 6.83 -32.78
CA GLU A 33 35.50 7.74 -33.65
C GLU A 33 36.28 6.98 -34.73
N ARG A 34 36.90 5.84 -34.39
CA ARG A 34 37.54 4.96 -35.38
C ARG A 34 36.52 4.42 -36.38
N ALA A 35 35.33 4.02 -35.95
CA ALA A 35 34.27 3.56 -36.84
C ALA A 35 33.80 4.68 -37.79
N ILE A 36 33.73 5.93 -37.31
CA ILE A 36 33.44 7.11 -38.15
C ILE A 36 34.56 7.33 -39.18
N ARG A 37 35.83 7.26 -38.77
CA ARG A 37 36.98 7.46 -39.67
C ARG A 37 37.09 6.36 -40.72
N ARG A 38 36.70 5.11 -40.40
CA ARG A 38 36.67 3.98 -41.35
C ARG A 38 35.46 3.99 -42.28
N GLY A 39 34.48 4.87 -42.04
CA GLY A 39 33.24 4.92 -42.83
C GLY A 39 32.20 3.87 -42.42
N ASP A 40 32.43 3.12 -41.34
CA ASP A 40 31.50 2.09 -40.83
C ASP A 40 30.17 2.71 -40.37
N ILE A 41 30.23 3.94 -39.84
CA ILE A 41 29.09 4.74 -39.38
C ILE A 41 29.34 6.23 -39.68
N TRP A 42 28.30 7.04 -39.84
CA TRP A 42 28.45 8.50 -40.04
C TRP A 42 28.30 9.27 -38.72
N ARG A 43 28.78 10.54 -38.66
CA ARG A 43 28.88 11.31 -37.40
C ARG A 43 27.57 11.45 -36.60
N GLY A 44 26.43 11.61 -37.26
CA GLY A 44 25.13 11.75 -36.60
C GLY A 44 24.41 10.42 -36.33
N THR A 45 25.04 9.26 -36.59
CA THR A 45 24.52 7.97 -36.14
C THR A 45 24.35 8.01 -34.62
N PRO A 46 23.18 7.80 -34.00
CA PRO A 46 23.05 7.87 -32.54
C PRO A 46 24.07 6.98 -31.81
N ALA A 47 24.57 7.41 -30.66
CA ALA A 47 25.38 6.53 -29.81
C ALA A 47 24.53 5.31 -29.42
N LYS A 48 25.08 4.10 -29.59
CA LYS A 48 24.40 2.89 -29.12
C LYS A 48 24.15 3.05 -27.62
N ARG A 49 22.88 2.95 -27.21
CA ARG A 49 22.53 2.91 -25.80
C ARG A 49 23.23 1.71 -25.17
N LEU A 50 23.76 1.90 -23.97
CA LEU A 50 24.26 0.78 -23.18
C LEU A 50 23.12 -0.21 -22.90
N PRO A 51 23.42 -1.51 -22.81
CA PRO A 51 22.44 -2.52 -22.43
C PRO A 51 21.68 -2.12 -21.16
N SER A 52 20.39 -2.44 -21.06
CA SER A 52 19.58 -2.04 -19.90
C SER A 52 20.08 -2.64 -18.57
N ASN A 53 20.76 -3.79 -18.60
CA ASN A 53 21.41 -4.38 -17.43
C ASN A 53 22.66 -3.63 -16.97
N PHE A 54 23.13 -2.63 -17.72
CA PHE A 54 24.27 -1.80 -17.33
C PHE A 54 24.02 -1.05 -16.01
N ILE A 55 22.75 -0.75 -15.68
CA ILE A 55 22.35 -0.16 -14.40
C ILE A 55 22.74 -1.03 -13.19
N GLU A 56 23.01 -2.32 -13.41
CA GLU A 56 23.40 -3.26 -12.36
C GLU A 56 24.91 -3.37 -12.18
N THR A 57 25.70 -2.67 -12.99
CA THR A 57 27.16 -2.75 -12.94
C THR A 57 27.66 -2.23 -11.60
N VAL A 58 28.36 -3.08 -10.85
CA VAL A 58 28.84 -2.76 -9.50
C VAL A 58 29.73 -1.53 -9.52
N GLY A 59 29.37 -0.53 -8.72
CA GLY A 59 30.11 0.71 -8.59
C GLY A 59 29.75 1.80 -9.61
N ILE A 60 28.73 1.62 -10.46
CA ILE A 60 28.33 2.64 -11.46
C ILE A 60 28.01 3.98 -10.81
N GLU A 61 27.50 3.95 -9.58
CA GLU A 61 27.19 5.14 -8.78
C GLU A 61 28.46 5.95 -8.47
N CYS A 62 29.63 5.33 -8.39
CA CYS A 62 30.90 6.05 -8.23
C CYS A 62 31.18 6.97 -9.43
N ALA A 63 30.73 6.62 -10.63
CA ALA A 63 30.87 7.45 -11.83
C ALA A 63 29.77 8.51 -11.95
N LEU A 64 28.53 8.17 -11.56
CA LEU A 64 27.37 9.06 -11.70
C LEU A 64 27.27 10.09 -10.58
N TRP A 65 27.62 9.69 -9.35
CA TRP A 65 27.55 10.51 -8.15
C TRP A 65 28.83 10.33 -7.29
N PRO A 66 30.04 10.64 -7.80
CA PRO A 66 31.30 10.45 -7.05
C PRO A 66 31.35 11.19 -5.71
N HIS A 67 30.57 12.27 -5.57
CA HIS A 67 30.47 13.05 -4.34
C HIS A 67 29.60 12.39 -3.26
N LEU A 68 28.71 11.46 -3.64
CA LEU A 68 27.92 10.65 -2.71
C LEU A 68 28.53 9.26 -2.54
N TYR A 69 29.00 8.65 -3.63
CA TYR A 69 29.52 7.29 -3.66
C TYR A 69 31.00 7.29 -4.04
N TRP A 70 31.87 7.72 -3.14
CA TRP A 70 33.30 7.74 -3.42
C TRP A 70 33.95 6.34 -3.35
N CYS A 71 33.36 5.39 -2.63
CA CYS A 71 33.81 4.00 -2.55
C CYS A 71 32.75 3.02 -3.11
N VAL A 72 33.22 1.91 -3.70
CA VAL A 72 32.35 0.89 -4.31
C VAL A 72 31.47 0.21 -3.28
N ASP A 73 31.98 -0.07 -2.08
CA ASP A 73 31.27 -0.73 -1.00
C ASP A 73 30.05 0.07 -0.48
N MET A 74 30.05 1.38 -0.71
CA MET A 74 28.92 2.27 -0.44
C MET A 74 27.82 2.19 -1.48
N THR A 75 28.03 1.56 -2.65
CA THR A 75 27.06 1.62 -3.75
C THR A 75 25.87 0.68 -3.57
N GLU A 76 24.70 1.04 -4.09
CA GLU A 76 23.52 0.17 -4.03
C GLU A 76 23.67 -1.05 -4.93
N THR A 77 24.39 -0.90 -6.05
CA THR A 77 24.79 -2.01 -6.91
C THR A 77 25.72 -2.99 -6.19
N TYR A 78 26.66 -2.51 -5.37
CA TYR A 78 27.47 -3.36 -4.50
C TYR A 78 26.62 -4.06 -3.43
N VAL A 79 25.84 -3.32 -2.64
CA VAL A 79 24.98 -3.91 -1.59
C VAL A 79 24.06 -4.98 -2.18
N ARG A 80 23.50 -4.72 -3.37
CA ARG A 80 22.70 -5.69 -4.11
C ARG A 80 23.52 -6.90 -4.55
N SER A 81 24.76 -6.73 -4.98
CA SER A 81 25.62 -7.86 -5.38
C SER A 81 25.96 -8.79 -4.21
N GLN A 82 25.94 -8.26 -2.98
CA GLN A 82 26.17 -9.01 -1.75
C GLN A 82 24.90 -9.70 -1.19
N ASP A 83 23.73 -9.57 -1.84
CA ASP A 83 22.53 -10.32 -1.42
C ASP A 83 22.83 -11.82 -1.47
N ALA A 84 22.65 -12.51 -0.33
CA ALA A 84 22.96 -13.92 -0.17
C ALA A 84 22.37 -14.82 -1.27
N ARG A 85 21.19 -14.49 -1.80
CA ARG A 85 20.55 -15.26 -2.89
C ARG A 85 21.31 -15.13 -4.21
N ARG A 86 21.92 -13.98 -4.47
CA ARG A 86 22.75 -13.73 -5.65
C ARG A 86 24.11 -14.38 -5.52
N LEU A 87 24.70 -14.32 -4.33
CA LEU A 87 25.95 -15.03 -4.04
C LEU A 87 25.74 -16.55 -4.16
N GLN A 88 24.65 -17.10 -3.62
CA GLN A 88 24.28 -18.50 -3.79
C GLN A 88 24.07 -18.87 -5.26
N ARG A 89 23.40 -18.02 -6.05
CA ARG A 89 23.25 -18.27 -7.50
C ARG A 89 24.60 -18.26 -8.22
N ARG A 90 25.46 -17.27 -7.98
CA ARG A 90 26.80 -17.24 -8.58
C ARG A 90 27.64 -18.45 -8.18
N ARG A 91 27.52 -18.89 -6.92
CA ARG A 91 28.18 -20.12 -6.45
C ARG A 91 27.65 -21.34 -7.20
N ARG A 92 26.33 -21.47 -7.38
CA ARG A 92 25.73 -22.56 -8.19
C ARG A 92 26.16 -22.51 -9.65
N GLU A 93 26.16 -21.33 -10.28
CA GLU A 93 26.64 -21.13 -11.66
C GLU A 93 28.15 -21.41 -11.79
N GLN A 94 28.93 -21.26 -10.71
CA GLN A 94 30.36 -21.62 -10.64
C GLN A 94 30.59 -23.08 -10.23
N GLN A 95 29.59 -23.75 -9.65
CA GLN A 95 29.61 -25.14 -9.18
C GLN A 95 28.89 -26.11 -10.13
N GLU A 96 28.39 -25.66 -11.30
CA GLU A 96 28.01 -26.58 -12.39
C GLU A 96 29.21 -27.37 -12.97
N ASP A 97 30.43 -27.17 -12.43
CA ASP A 97 31.62 -28.05 -12.58
C ASP A 97 31.93 -28.93 -11.34
N GLY A 98 31.05 -29.02 -10.34
CA GLY A 98 31.27 -29.87 -9.15
C GLY A 98 30.05 -29.99 -8.23
N GLU A 99 29.44 -31.17 -8.23
CA GLU A 99 28.32 -31.56 -7.36
C GLU A 99 28.71 -31.52 -5.87
N GLU A 100 28.23 -30.54 -5.12
CA GLU A 100 27.99 -30.71 -3.68
C GLU A 100 26.71 -29.96 -3.24
N ASP A 101 25.76 -30.73 -2.72
CA ASP A 101 24.54 -30.27 -2.05
C ASP A 101 24.89 -29.60 -0.72
N LEU A 102 24.48 -28.34 -0.54
CA LEU A 102 24.56 -27.67 0.76
C LEU A 102 23.22 -27.07 1.20
N ASP A 103 22.89 -27.45 2.43
CA ASP A 103 21.68 -27.24 3.21
C ASP A 103 21.27 -25.77 3.34
N ALA A 104 20.02 -25.47 2.99
CA ALA A 104 19.45 -24.12 3.03
C ALA A 104 18.72 -23.86 4.35
N GLY A 105 19.48 -23.79 5.45
CA GLY A 105 18.89 -23.80 6.78
C GLY A 105 19.56 -22.96 7.84
N GLU A 106 20.03 -21.73 7.56
CA GLU A 106 20.33 -20.72 8.60
C GLU A 106 20.88 -19.43 7.96
N GLN A 107 20.05 -18.41 7.69
CA GLN A 107 20.49 -17.01 7.46
C GLN A 107 19.28 -16.07 7.29
N GLN A 108 18.55 -15.82 8.37
CA GLN A 108 17.60 -14.69 8.42
C GLN A 108 18.22 -13.41 9.01
N SER A 109 19.39 -13.46 9.66
CA SER A 109 19.93 -12.33 10.46
C SER A 109 20.74 -11.29 9.69
N SER A 110 21.14 -11.49 8.43
CA SER A 110 21.97 -10.52 7.68
C SER A 110 21.44 -10.19 6.27
N ARG A 111 20.12 -10.03 6.12
CA ARG A 111 19.55 -9.63 4.83
C ARG A 111 19.89 -8.16 4.52
N GLN A 112 20.96 -7.92 3.78
CA GLN A 112 21.25 -6.61 3.20
C GLN A 112 20.33 -6.35 2.00
N SER A 113 19.66 -5.21 2.01
CA SER A 113 18.73 -4.80 0.95
C SER A 113 19.13 -3.41 0.48
N ALA A 114 19.31 -3.22 -0.83
CA ALA A 114 19.58 -1.92 -1.45
C ALA A 114 18.56 -0.85 -1.02
N LYS A 115 17.29 -1.23 -0.85
CA LYS A 115 16.24 -0.34 -0.31
C LYS A 115 16.56 0.14 1.12
N ALA A 116 17.02 -0.75 1.99
CA ALA A 116 17.33 -0.42 3.38
C ALA A 116 18.62 0.42 3.47
N SER A 117 19.62 0.07 2.65
CA SER A 117 20.86 0.82 2.49
C SER A 117 20.61 2.26 2.00
N PHE A 118 19.82 2.43 0.93
CA PHE A 118 19.48 3.77 0.43
C PHE A 118 18.72 4.61 1.47
N LEU A 119 17.72 4.03 2.15
CA LEU A 119 16.98 4.76 3.19
C LEU A 119 17.88 5.14 4.37
N ALA A 120 18.82 4.28 4.77
CA ALA A 120 19.78 4.61 5.81
C ALA A 120 20.64 5.81 5.40
N LYS A 121 21.05 5.90 4.13
CA LYS A 121 21.79 7.04 3.59
C LYS A 121 20.92 8.30 3.48
N ALA A 122 19.67 8.16 3.05
CA ALA A 122 18.73 9.28 2.97
C ALA A 122 18.42 9.90 4.34
N HIS A 123 18.45 9.09 5.41
CA HIS A 123 18.32 9.53 6.80
C HIS A 123 19.67 9.88 7.47
N SER A 124 20.79 9.72 6.77
CA SER A 124 22.12 10.01 7.32
C SER A 124 22.40 11.52 7.34
N ALA A 125 23.48 11.90 8.00
CA ALA A 125 23.97 13.29 8.00
C ALA A 125 24.65 13.71 6.67
N LEU A 126 24.78 12.80 5.70
CA LEU A 126 25.40 13.10 4.40
C LEU A 126 24.39 13.81 3.50
N ILE A 127 24.73 15.04 3.13
CA ILE A 127 23.92 15.90 2.27
C ILE A 127 23.83 15.30 0.87
N GLY A 128 22.62 15.27 0.30
CA GLY A 128 22.38 14.98 -1.12
C GLY A 128 21.65 13.66 -1.41
N TYR A 129 21.79 12.64 -0.56
CA TYR A 129 21.10 11.36 -0.74
C TYR A 129 19.57 11.47 -0.76
N ASN A 130 19.03 12.45 -0.03
CA ASN A 130 17.60 12.66 0.15
C ASN A 130 16.99 13.71 -0.80
N SER A 131 17.82 14.35 -1.64
CA SER A 131 17.40 15.49 -2.46
C SER A 131 17.69 15.33 -3.95
N ASP A 132 18.52 14.36 -4.36
CA ASP A 132 18.77 14.09 -5.77
C ASP A 132 17.64 13.23 -6.41
N PRO A 133 16.85 13.78 -7.35
CA PRO A 133 15.78 13.04 -8.01
C PRO A 133 16.28 11.94 -8.96
N LEU A 134 17.45 12.12 -9.60
CA LEU A 134 18.02 11.12 -10.49
C LEU A 134 18.53 9.92 -9.70
N LEU A 135 19.10 10.17 -8.51
CA LEU A 135 19.50 9.10 -7.61
C LEU A 135 18.29 8.30 -7.13
N LEU A 136 17.21 8.98 -6.73
CA LEU A 136 15.95 8.32 -6.37
C LEU A 136 15.46 7.41 -7.51
N HIS A 137 15.42 7.93 -8.74
CA HIS A 137 14.96 7.15 -9.91
C HIS A 137 15.85 5.93 -10.14
N PHE A 138 17.18 6.10 -10.09
CA PHE A 138 18.12 5.00 -10.25
C PHE A 138 17.91 3.90 -9.20
N VAL A 139 17.79 4.27 -7.93
CA VAL A 139 17.58 3.29 -6.85
C VAL A 139 16.22 2.61 -6.99
N TYR A 140 15.18 3.34 -7.39
CA TYR A 140 13.86 2.78 -7.65
C TYR A 140 13.90 1.77 -8.80
N ASP A 141 14.54 2.11 -9.92
CA ASP A 141 14.69 1.23 -11.07
C ASP A 141 15.47 -0.04 -10.71
N LEU A 142 16.57 0.10 -9.95
CA LEU A 142 17.37 -1.02 -9.45
C LEU A 142 16.54 -1.94 -8.54
N TRP A 143 15.72 -1.36 -7.65
CA TRP A 143 14.82 -2.11 -6.77
C TRP A 143 13.71 -2.82 -7.53
N LEU A 144 13.06 -2.13 -8.47
CA LEU A 144 11.97 -2.66 -9.27
C LEU A 144 12.44 -3.86 -10.09
N PHE A 145 13.58 -3.70 -10.76
CA PHE A 145 14.22 -4.77 -11.53
C PHE A 145 14.55 -5.97 -10.63
N THR A 146 15.18 -5.73 -9.48
CA THR A 146 15.50 -6.79 -8.50
C THR A 146 14.26 -7.53 -8.02
N THR A 147 13.18 -6.80 -7.80
CA THR A 147 11.93 -7.34 -7.28
C THR A 147 11.23 -8.21 -8.32
N ILE A 148 11.14 -7.73 -9.56
CA ILE A 148 10.50 -8.47 -10.67
C ILE A 148 11.34 -9.69 -11.05
N GLY A 149 12.65 -9.53 -11.22
CA GLY A 149 13.55 -10.65 -11.52
C GLY A 149 13.54 -11.69 -10.40
N GLY A 150 13.52 -11.25 -9.13
CA GLY A 150 13.35 -12.14 -7.98
C GLY A 150 12.03 -12.90 -8.03
N ALA A 151 10.92 -12.21 -8.29
CA ALA A 151 9.59 -12.81 -8.39
C ALA A 151 9.52 -13.86 -9.51
N LYS A 152 10.01 -13.54 -10.72
CA LYS A 152 10.02 -14.46 -11.86
C LYS A 152 10.81 -15.74 -11.56
N ASN A 153 11.98 -15.60 -10.95
CA ASN A 153 12.82 -16.74 -10.60
C ASN A 153 12.21 -17.60 -9.46
N SER A 154 11.47 -16.97 -8.53
CA SER A 154 10.82 -17.70 -7.43
C SER A 154 9.47 -18.30 -7.81
N ALA A 155 8.82 -17.83 -8.88
CA ALA A 155 7.46 -18.20 -9.20
C ALA A 155 7.35 -19.63 -9.76
N GLY A 156 8.42 -20.19 -10.34
CA GLY A 156 8.39 -21.53 -10.95
C GLY A 156 7.32 -21.60 -12.05
N THR A 157 6.40 -22.56 -11.95
CA THR A 157 5.20 -22.66 -12.80
C THR A 157 4.06 -21.72 -12.38
N GLY A 158 4.15 -21.11 -11.20
CA GLY A 158 3.24 -20.07 -10.72
C GLY A 158 3.42 -18.78 -11.51
N GLY A 159 2.35 -18.01 -11.67
CA GLY A 159 2.42 -16.74 -12.41
C GLY A 159 3.18 -15.66 -11.65
N VAL A 160 3.95 -14.83 -12.36
CA VAL A 160 4.68 -13.66 -11.81
C VAL A 160 3.75 -12.73 -11.01
N ARG A 161 2.47 -12.68 -11.40
CA ARG A 161 1.40 -11.95 -10.70
C ARG A 161 1.24 -12.36 -9.24
N GLU A 162 1.31 -13.64 -8.93
CA GLU A 162 1.13 -14.14 -7.56
C GLU A 162 2.35 -13.81 -6.69
N ALA A 163 3.55 -13.97 -7.25
CA ALA A 163 4.80 -13.62 -6.58
C ALA A 163 4.92 -12.11 -6.29
N LEU A 164 4.29 -11.26 -7.13
CA LEU A 164 4.23 -9.82 -6.93
C LEU A 164 3.01 -9.33 -6.14
N ALA A 165 2.14 -10.24 -5.66
CA ALA A 165 0.86 -9.85 -5.06
C ALA A 165 0.97 -8.98 -3.80
N ALA A 166 2.12 -9.00 -3.12
CA ALA A 166 2.38 -8.18 -1.93
C ALA A 166 3.03 -6.81 -2.24
N LYS A 167 3.23 -6.48 -3.52
CA LYS A 167 3.93 -5.25 -3.93
C LYS A 167 2.94 -4.08 -4.12
N PRO A 168 3.33 -2.84 -3.78
CA PRO A 168 2.43 -1.69 -3.82
C PRO A 168 1.98 -1.30 -5.24
N TYR A 169 2.81 -1.54 -6.25
CA TYR A 169 2.42 -1.37 -7.65
C TYR A 169 1.57 -2.55 -8.17
N SER A 170 1.33 -3.59 -7.37
CA SER A 170 0.51 -4.74 -7.76
C SER A 170 -0.96 -4.49 -7.44
N PRO A 171 -1.87 -4.64 -8.41
CA PRO A 171 -3.32 -4.57 -8.17
C PRO A 171 -3.80 -5.58 -7.12
N GLU A 172 -3.13 -6.72 -6.98
CA GLU A 172 -3.50 -7.77 -6.03
C GLU A 172 -3.36 -7.34 -4.57
N LEU A 173 -2.38 -6.47 -4.27
CA LEU A 173 -2.22 -5.94 -2.92
C LEU A 173 -3.44 -5.11 -2.54
N TRP A 174 -3.84 -4.20 -3.43
CA TRP A 174 -4.98 -3.32 -3.20
C TRP A 174 -6.31 -4.07 -3.22
N ARG A 175 -6.45 -5.12 -4.04
CA ARG A 175 -7.60 -6.04 -3.98
C ARG A 175 -7.69 -6.74 -2.63
N THR A 176 -6.55 -7.17 -2.08
CA THR A 176 -6.48 -7.80 -0.76
C THR A 176 -6.96 -6.82 0.32
N TYR A 177 -6.45 -5.58 0.33
CA TYR A 177 -6.89 -4.58 1.30
C TYR A 177 -8.34 -4.16 1.12
N HIS A 178 -8.81 -3.96 -0.11
CA HIS A 178 -10.22 -3.68 -0.38
C HIS A 178 -11.13 -4.79 0.17
N THR A 179 -10.81 -6.05 -0.09
CA THR A 179 -11.57 -7.19 0.44
C THR A 179 -11.55 -7.22 1.96
N ALA A 180 -10.41 -6.92 2.59
CA ALA A 180 -10.29 -6.79 4.03
C ALA A 180 -11.19 -5.65 4.59
N LEU A 181 -11.32 -4.54 3.87
CA LEU A 181 -12.22 -3.44 4.25
C LEU A 181 -13.69 -3.79 4.12
N VAL A 182 -14.06 -4.53 3.08
CA VAL A 182 -15.42 -5.09 2.96
C VAL A 182 -15.70 -6.04 4.12
N ASP A 183 -14.72 -6.85 4.54
CA ASP A 183 -14.84 -7.70 5.71
C ASP A 183 -14.99 -6.89 7.01
N LEU A 184 -14.20 -5.83 7.20
CA LEU A 184 -14.35 -4.90 8.33
C LEU A 184 -15.77 -4.31 8.37
N GLN A 185 -16.27 -3.83 7.24
CA GLN A 185 -17.62 -3.29 7.14
C GLN A 185 -18.69 -4.32 7.51
N ARG A 186 -18.51 -5.58 7.10
CA ARG A 186 -19.40 -6.69 7.50
C ARG A 186 -19.34 -6.98 9.01
N GLN A 187 -18.19 -6.77 9.64
CA GLN A 187 -18.00 -7.01 11.08
C GLN A 187 -18.59 -5.89 11.95
N ILE A 188 -18.35 -4.62 11.59
CA ILE A 188 -18.64 -3.49 12.48
C ILE A 188 -19.56 -2.40 11.89
N GLY A 189 -20.06 -2.60 10.67
CA GLY A 189 -20.95 -1.67 9.99
C GLY A 189 -20.22 -0.67 9.06
N TRP A 190 -20.95 0.30 8.54
CA TRP A 190 -20.37 1.36 7.70
C TRP A 190 -19.51 2.32 8.53
N PRO A 191 -18.46 2.92 7.94
CA PRO A 191 -17.71 3.98 8.57
C PRO A 191 -18.63 5.19 8.81
N SER A 192 -18.42 5.86 9.94
CA SER A 192 -19.10 7.08 10.34
C SER A 192 -18.63 8.29 9.52
N LEU A 193 -17.32 8.36 9.24
CA LEU A 193 -16.71 9.46 8.49
C LEU A 193 -15.73 8.93 7.44
N PHE A 194 -15.68 9.64 6.32
CA PHE A 194 -14.61 9.58 5.34
C PHE A 194 -13.90 10.94 5.30
N ILE A 195 -12.59 10.95 5.54
CA ILE A 195 -11.79 12.18 5.63
C ILE A 195 -10.63 12.10 4.65
N THR A 196 -10.35 13.22 3.99
CA THR A 196 -9.12 13.40 3.23
C THR A 196 -8.31 14.53 3.85
N ILE A 197 -7.03 14.30 4.14
CA ILE A 197 -6.10 15.35 4.56
C ILE A 197 -5.05 15.48 3.46
N ALA A 198 -5.05 16.64 2.81
CA ALA A 198 -4.05 17.02 1.82
C ALA A 198 -3.27 18.24 2.35
N PRO A 199 -1.94 18.13 2.53
CA PRO A 199 -1.14 19.25 3.00
C PRO A 199 -0.99 20.31 1.90
N TYR A 200 -1.10 21.59 2.26
CA TYR A 200 -0.70 22.67 1.38
C TYR A 200 0.83 22.83 1.43
N GLU A 201 1.53 22.15 0.52
CA GLU A 201 2.98 21.90 0.63
C GLU A 201 3.83 23.18 0.72
N TRP A 202 3.38 24.27 0.08
CA TRP A 202 4.10 25.55 0.05
C TRP A 202 4.30 26.16 1.44
N SER A 203 3.33 26.02 2.34
CA SER A 203 3.41 26.53 3.71
C SER A 203 3.39 25.44 4.78
N PHE A 204 3.29 24.16 4.40
CA PHE A 204 3.25 23.05 5.36
C PHE A 204 4.47 23.09 6.31
N PRO A 205 4.29 22.97 7.63
CA PRO A 205 5.41 23.03 8.57
C PRO A 205 6.44 21.91 8.33
N TYR A 206 7.71 22.27 8.20
CA TYR A 206 8.81 21.33 8.02
C TYR A 206 9.50 21.07 9.36
N HIS A 207 9.79 19.80 9.64
CA HIS A 207 10.61 19.43 10.79
C HIS A 207 12.01 20.06 10.67
N GLN A 208 12.66 20.35 11.80
CA GLN A 208 13.96 21.02 11.84
C GLN A 208 15.02 20.31 11.00
N TRP A 209 15.03 18.97 11.01
CA TRP A 209 15.89 18.15 10.15
C TRP A 209 15.73 18.49 8.66
N LEU A 210 14.50 18.56 8.15
CA LEU A 210 14.24 18.87 6.74
C LEU A 210 14.66 20.31 6.40
N GLN A 211 14.45 21.26 7.32
CA GLN A 211 14.89 22.64 7.12
C GLN A 211 16.43 22.76 7.07
N ASP A 212 17.11 22.02 7.95
CA ASP A 212 18.57 21.93 7.98
C ASP A 212 19.12 21.30 6.69
N GLU A 213 18.51 20.21 6.21
CA GLU A 213 18.88 19.59 4.93
C GLU A 213 18.69 20.54 3.73
N LEU A 214 17.56 21.26 3.67
CA LEU A 214 17.32 22.26 2.62
C LEU A 214 18.35 23.38 2.66
N THR A 215 18.70 23.85 3.85
CA THR A 215 19.69 24.91 4.05
C THR A 215 21.09 24.44 3.63
N LYS A 216 21.51 23.26 4.08
CA LYS A 216 22.80 22.65 3.74
C LYS A 216 22.94 22.34 2.25
N SER A 217 21.85 21.94 1.61
CA SER A 217 21.81 21.64 0.18
C SER A 217 21.55 22.87 -0.70
N LEU A 218 21.33 24.04 -0.11
CA LEU A 218 20.95 25.28 -0.78
C LEU A 218 19.70 25.12 -1.67
N ARG A 219 18.73 24.35 -1.19
CA ARG A 219 17.48 24.03 -1.91
C ARG A 219 16.29 24.78 -1.33
N ALA A 220 15.33 25.08 -2.18
CA ALA A 220 14.05 25.62 -1.77
C ALA A 220 13.11 24.50 -1.28
N ARG A 221 12.00 24.89 -0.66
CA ARG A 221 10.87 23.99 -0.47
C ARG A 221 10.47 23.41 -1.81
N LEU A 222 10.04 22.16 -1.78
CA LEU A 222 9.65 21.37 -2.93
C LEU A 222 10.84 20.98 -3.83
N ASP A 223 12.07 20.99 -3.34
CA ASP A 223 13.25 20.52 -4.10
C ASP A 223 14.01 19.37 -3.42
N ALA A 224 13.43 18.73 -2.41
CA ALA A 224 14.01 17.59 -1.69
C ALA A 224 13.06 16.38 -1.67
N PRO A 225 12.86 15.71 -2.82
CA PRO A 225 11.75 14.77 -3.03
C PRO A 225 11.70 13.61 -2.03
N VAL A 226 12.85 13.09 -1.57
CA VAL A 226 12.87 11.97 -0.62
C VAL A 226 12.55 12.48 0.79
N ALA A 227 13.27 13.49 1.27
CA ALA A 227 13.10 14.02 2.62
C ALA A 227 11.68 14.60 2.84
N GLU A 228 11.17 15.36 1.88
CA GLU A 228 9.83 15.96 1.94
C GLU A 228 8.74 14.90 1.95
N THR A 229 8.85 13.88 1.08
CA THR A 229 7.87 12.79 1.03
C THR A 229 7.84 12.00 2.32
N LEU A 230 9.02 11.67 2.88
CA LEU A 230 9.12 10.95 4.15
C LEU A 230 8.55 11.76 5.31
N HIS A 231 8.86 13.06 5.35
CA HIS A 231 8.31 13.99 6.34
C HIS A 231 6.78 14.06 6.25
N LEU A 232 6.23 14.32 5.07
CA LEU A 232 4.78 14.41 4.86
C LEU A 232 4.08 13.09 5.23
N ALA A 233 4.59 11.95 4.75
CA ALA A 233 4.02 10.65 5.07
C ALA A 233 4.07 10.33 6.57
N HIS A 234 5.15 10.71 7.25
CA HIS A 234 5.27 10.59 8.70
C HIS A 234 4.21 11.45 9.40
N VAL A 235 4.17 12.75 9.12
CA VAL A 235 3.25 13.69 9.78
C VAL A 235 1.80 13.29 9.52
N LEU A 236 1.42 12.94 8.29
CA LEU A 236 0.07 12.48 7.98
C LEU A 236 -0.28 11.19 8.74
N SER A 237 0.64 10.23 8.80
CA SER A 237 0.44 9.00 9.57
C SER A 237 0.24 9.28 11.06
N GLN A 238 1.00 10.23 11.62
CA GLN A 238 0.89 10.65 13.02
C GLN A 238 -0.36 11.50 13.29
N ALA A 239 -0.80 12.31 12.33
CA ALA A 239 -2.06 13.04 12.42
C ALA A 239 -3.23 12.06 12.54
N VAL A 240 -3.24 10.98 11.75
CA VAL A 240 -4.26 9.93 11.89
C VAL A 240 -4.14 9.20 13.23
N LYS A 241 -2.96 8.68 13.55
CA LYS A 241 -2.77 7.84 14.75
C LYS A 241 -2.92 8.64 16.04
N GLY A 242 -2.25 9.78 16.16
CA GLY A 242 -2.26 10.62 17.36
C GLY A 242 -3.45 11.57 17.37
N LEU A 243 -3.40 12.60 16.52
CA LEU A 243 -4.31 13.74 16.57
C LEU A 243 -5.77 13.37 16.37
N LEU A 244 -6.09 12.48 15.42
CA LEU A 244 -7.49 12.12 15.15
C LEU A 244 -7.99 11.00 16.06
N THR A 245 -7.19 9.94 16.23
CA THR A 245 -7.69 8.67 16.79
C THR A 245 -7.14 8.29 18.16
N GLY A 246 -6.14 9.02 18.68
CA GLY A 246 -5.51 8.71 19.97
C GLY A 246 -4.86 7.32 20.04
N ALA A 247 -4.60 6.68 18.90
CA ALA A 247 -4.02 5.35 18.76
C ALA A 247 -2.49 5.30 18.93
N ASN A 248 -1.82 6.44 19.09
CA ASN A 248 -0.39 6.46 19.43
C ASN A 248 -0.13 5.85 20.82
N GLU A 249 1.04 5.23 20.99
CA GLU A 249 1.39 4.50 22.21
C GLU A 249 1.65 5.42 23.44
N GLY A 250 1.53 6.74 23.28
CA GLY A 250 1.60 7.72 24.38
C GLY A 250 0.28 7.86 25.15
N MET A 251 0.36 7.88 26.48
CA MET A 251 -0.81 7.98 27.39
C MET A 251 -1.61 9.30 27.23
N GLN A 252 -0.96 10.42 26.91
CA GLN A 252 -1.62 11.73 26.70
C GLN A 252 -2.46 11.77 25.42
N ALA A 253 -1.94 11.24 24.30
CA ALA A 253 -2.64 11.25 23.01
C ALA A 253 -4.00 10.50 23.03
N LYS A 254 -4.18 9.55 23.96
CA LYS A 254 -5.44 8.81 24.13
C LYS A 254 -6.59 9.64 24.71
N ARG A 255 -6.29 10.79 25.32
CA ARG A 255 -7.28 11.65 26.00
C ARG A 255 -7.48 13.00 25.32
N GLU A 256 -6.59 13.37 24.40
CA GLU A 256 -6.55 14.68 23.76
C GLU A 256 -6.46 14.50 22.22
N HIS A 257 -7.44 13.80 21.64
CA HIS A 257 -7.57 13.69 20.19
C HIS A 257 -8.88 14.34 19.70
N VAL A 258 -8.94 14.72 18.43
CA VAL A 258 -10.07 15.47 17.83
C VAL A 258 -11.41 14.78 18.11
N PHE A 259 -11.47 13.45 17.96
CA PHE A 259 -12.69 12.68 18.17
C PHE A 259 -12.90 12.14 19.60
N THR A 260 -12.30 12.77 20.61
CA THR A 260 -12.60 12.45 22.03
C THR A 260 -13.95 13.07 22.43
N SER A 261 -14.70 12.42 23.33
CA SER A 261 -15.89 13.05 23.94
C SER A 261 -15.55 13.79 25.24
N GLY A 262 -16.36 14.79 25.60
CA GLY A 262 -16.21 15.54 26.85
C GLY A 262 -16.63 14.75 28.10
N GLU A 263 -17.50 13.75 27.95
CA GLU A 263 -18.11 12.98 29.05
C GLU A 263 -17.41 11.63 29.34
N GLY A 264 -16.30 11.34 28.66
CA GLY A 264 -15.55 10.08 28.79
C GLY A 264 -14.72 9.79 27.54
N PRO A 265 -14.14 8.60 27.37
CA PRO A 265 -13.49 8.26 26.11
C PRO A 265 -14.55 7.96 25.03
N GLY A 266 -15.09 9.02 24.43
CA GLY A 266 -15.68 8.97 23.10
C GLY A 266 -14.65 8.30 22.20
N LYS A 267 -15.00 7.14 21.66
CA LYS A 267 -13.99 6.20 21.18
C LYS A 267 -14.08 6.08 19.68
N VAL A 268 -12.95 6.35 19.02
CA VAL A 268 -12.71 5.81 17.70
C VAL A 268 -12.67 4.28 17.83
N ARG A 269 -13.76 3.62 17.43
CA ARG A 269 -13.92 2.16 17.50
C ARG A 269 -12.93 1.47 16.58
N HIS A 270 -12.76 2.03 15.38
CA HIS A 270 -11.82 1.56 14.38
C HIS A 270 -11.47 2.70 13.43
N TRP A 271 -10.31 2.58 12.77
CA TRP A 271 -9.92 3.47 11.69
C TRP A 271 -9.09 2.74 10.66
N VAL A 272 -9.09 3.24 9.43
CA VAL A 272 -8.21 2.80 8.35
C VAL A 272 -7.75 4.05 7.63
N ALA A 273 -6.46 4.12 7.30
CA ALA A 273 -5.92 5.18 6.48
C ALA A 273 -5.13 4.63 5.29
N ARG A 274 -5.19 5.36 4.18
CA ARG A 274 -4.40 5.10 2.97
C ARG A 274 -3.65 6.37 2.57
N LEU A 275 -2.33 6.27 2.46
CA LEU A 275 -1.52 7.30 1.80
C LEU A 275 -1.69 7.15 0.29
N GLU A 276 -2.07 8.24 -0.37
CA GLU A 276 -2.26 8.34 -1.81
C GLU A 276 -1.48 9.54 -2.38
N PHE A 277 -1.40 9.59 -3.71
CA PHE A 277 -0.63 10.59 -4.45
C PHE A 277 -1.56 11.30 -5.41
N GLN A 278 -1.52 12.62 -5.44
CA GLN A 278 -2.41 13.38 -6.32
C GLN A 278 -2.09 13.08 -7.79
N ASP A 279 -3.04 12.48 -8.50
CA ASP A 279 -2.88 12.08 -9.90
C ASP A 279 -2.77 13.31 -10.82
N GLY A 280 -1.58 13.54 -11.38
CA GLY A 280 -1.35 14.56 -12.40
C GLY A 280 -1.90 14.21 -13.79
N LYS A 281 -2.28 12.94 -14.03
CA LYS A 281 -2.63 12.43 -15.37
C LYS A 281 -4.04 12.85 -15.82
N ARG A 282 -4.94 13.21 -14.90
CA ARG A 282 -6.33 13.62 -15.25
C ARG A 282 -6.47 15.08 -15.72
N LYS A 283 -5.38 15.83 -15.93
CA LYS A 283 -5.43 17.24 -16.41
C LYS A 283 -4.90 17.42 -17.84
N ARG A 284 -5.25 16.54 -18.79
CA ARG A 284 -4.83 16.70 -20.20
C ARG A 284 -5.48 17.87 -20.97
N HIS A 285 -6.47 18.60 -20.43
CA HIS A 285 -7.18 19.64 -21.23
C HIS A 285 -7.48 20.99 -20.56
N VAL A 286 -6.96 21.32 -19.37
CA VAL A 286 -7.29 22.60 -18.71
C VAL A 286 -6.05 23.45 -18.47
N TYR A 287 -5.32 23.77 -19.54
CA TYR A 287 -4.30 24.84 -19.56
C TYR A 287 -4.95 26.23 -19.65
N ARG A 288 -5.87 26.55 -18.73
CA ARG A 288 -6.43 27.91 -18.64
C ARG A 288 -6.42 28.55 -17.24
N ASN A 289 -6.03 27.85 -16.16
CA ASN A 289 -6.08 28.44 -14.81
C ASN A 289 -4.84 28.19 -13.94
N ASN A 290 -4.55 29.17 -13.08
CA ASN A 290 -3.30 29.46 -12.34
C ASN A 290 -2.87 28.51 -11.19
N GLN A 291 -3.47 27.33 -11.01
CA GLN A 291 -3.06 26.42 -9.91
C GLN A 291 -2.05 25.37 -10.41
N PHE A 292 -0.77 25.74 -10.40
CA PHE A 292 0.39 24.95 -10.86
C PHE A 292 0.74 23.72 -9.99
N TYR A 293 0.19 23.59 -8.77
CA TYR A 293 0.57 22.53 -7.82
C TYR A 293 -0.08 21.16 -8.13
N HIS A 294 -1.15 21.13 -8.91
CA HIS A 294 -1.83 19.88 -9.26
C HIS A 294 -1.01 19.04 -10.26
N GLY A 295 -0.40 17.96 -9.79
CA GLY A 295 0.28 16.97 -10.63
C GLY A 295 1.69 16.58 -10.20
N ARG A 296 2.17 17.14 -9.09
CA ARG A 296 3.46 16.79 -8.47
C ARG A 296 3.45 15.45 -7.73
N GLY A 297 2.27 14.88 -7.48
CA GLY A 297 2.11 13.62 -6.76
C GLY A 297 2.16 13.75 -5.24
N THR A 298 1.84 14.93 -4.71
CA THR A 298 1.78 15.25 -3.28
C THR A 298 1.11 14.13 -2.47
N VAL A 299 1.77 13.73 -1.39
CA VAL A 299 1.23 12.74 -0.45
C VAL A 299 0.04 13.35 0.27
N HIS A 300 -1.09 12.65 0.22
CA HIS A 300 -2.27 12.94 1.02
C HIS A 300 -2.76 11.65 1.66
N VAL A 301 -3.67 11.75 2.63
CA VAL A 301 -4.21 10.59 3.33
C VAL A 301 -5.73 10.56 3.24
N HIS A 302 -6.27 9.42 2.85
CA HIS A 302 -7.68 9.10 2.96
C HIS A 302 -7.93 8.24 4.19
N ILE A 303 -9.01 8.50 4.92
CA ILE A 303 -9.27 7.91 6.22
C ILE A 303 -10.74 7.48 6.29
N LEU A 304 -10.96 6.25 6.74
CA LEU A 304 -12.27 5.75 7.15
C LEU A 304 -12.27 5.65 8.68
N LEU A 305 -13.26 6.26 9.34
CA LEU A 305 -13.41 6.25 10.79
C LEU A 305 -14.73 5.60 11.20
N TRP A 306 -14.67 4.73 12.20
CA TRP A 306 -15.84 4.18 12.89
C TRP A 306 -15.88 4.78 14.28
N LEU A 307 -16.89 5.60 14.54
CA LEU A 307 -17.10 6.28 15.81
C LEU A 307 -18.15 5.52 16.63
N SER A 308 -17.99 5.47 17.95
CA SER A 308 -18.93 4.75 18.83
C SER A 308 -20.20 5.53 19.13
N ASP A 309 -20.07 6.85 19.32
CA ASP A 309 -21.14 7.78 19.66
C ASP A 309 -20.76 9.15 19.12
N MET A 310 -21.40 9.58 18.04
CA MET A 310 -21.09 10.85 17.38
C MET A 310 -21.69 12.04 18.13
N HIS A 311 -22.76 11.82 18.91
CA HIS A 311 -23.42 12.88 19.67
C HIS A 311 -22.53 13.35 20.82
N ALA A 312 -21.93 12.41 21.55
CA ALA A 312 -21.00 12.72 22.64
C ALA A 312 -19.70 13.43 22.18
N MET A 313 -19.36 13.37 20.89
CA MET A 313 -18.09 13.87 20.35
C MET A 313 -18.10 15.36 19.98
N ASP A 314 -19.20 16.08 20.14
CA ASP A 314 -19.35 17.50 19.76
C ASP A 314 -18.78 17.79 18.35
N LEU A 315 -19.25 17.01 17.36
CA LEU A 315 -18.77 17.12 15.99
C LEU A 315 -19.13 18.46 15.36
N SER A 316 -20.20 19.12 15.83
CA SER A 316 -20.63 20.46 15.40
C SER A 316 -19.57 21.53 15.64
N ALA A 317 -18.82 21.45 16.74
CA ALA A 317 -17.73 22.40 17.01
C ALA A 317 -16.43 22.07 16.25
N LYS A 318 -16.32 20.87 15.67
CA LYS A 318 -15.08 20.32 15.11
C LYS A 318 -15.09 20.20 13.60
N ILE A 319 -16.27 20.12 12.99
CA ILE A 319 -16.44 19.93 11.55
C ILE A 319 -17.41 20.99 11.03
N ARG A 320 -16.97 21.70 10.00
CA ARG A 320 -17.69 22.79 9.35
C ARG A 320 -17.73 22.56 7.84
N ALA A 321 -18.81 23.00 7.21
CA ALA A 321 -18.98 22.97 5.76
C ALA A 321 -19.47 24.33 5.22
N ASP A 322 -19.29 25.38 6.01
CA ASP A 322 -19.53 26.77 5.67
C ASP A 322 -18.22 27.50 5.36
N ILE A 323 -18.32 28.71 4.81
CA ILE A 323 -17.17 29.59 4.64
C ILE A 323 -17.06 30.43 5.91
N PRO A 324 -15.92 30.43 6.61
CA PRO A 324 -15.74 31.24 7.81
C PRO A 324 -16.08 32.71 7.55
N GLY A 325 -16.71 33.35 8.54
CA GLY A 325 -17.14 34.74 8.47
C GLY A 325 -15.97 35.73 8.57
N GLU A 326 -16.27 37.02 8.50
CA GLU A 326 -15.26 38.09 8.61
C GLU A 326 -14.55 38.12 9.98
N SER A 327 -15.14 37.50 11.01
CA SER A 327 -14.52 37.33 12.32
C SER A 327 -13.37 36.33 12.34
N GLU A 328 -13.24 35.48 11.31
CA GLU A 328 -12.21 34.46 11.18
C GLU A 328 -11.45 34.62 9.86
N PRO A 329 -10.82 35.79 9.60
CA PRO A 329 -10.33 36.15 8.27
C PRO A 329 -9.25 35.18 7.75
N GLU A 330 -8.36 34.69 8.62
CA GLU A 330 -7.31 33.73 8.25
C GLU A 330 -7.88 32.38 7.79
N MET A 331 -8.89 31.86 8.51
CA MET A 331 -9.56 30.61 8.15
C MET A 331 -10.40 30.78 6.88
N ARG A 332 -11.05 31.94 6.73
CA ARG A 332 -11.80 32.30 5.52
C ARG A 332 -10.89 32.28 4.30
N ASP A 333 -9.74 32.93 4.38
CA ASP A 333 -8.76 32.99 3.28
C ASP A 333 -8.19 31.60 2.94
N LEU A 334 -7.93 30.77 3.95
CA LEU A 334 -7.50 29.38 3.73
C LEU A 334 -8.58 28.56 3.01
N VAL A 335 -9.84 28.64 3.43
CA VAL A 335 -10.95 27.89 2.81
C VAL A 335 -11.16 28.35 1.36
N ILE A 336 -11.25 29.67 1.13
CA ILE A 336 -11.44 30.23 -0.22
C ILE A 336 -10.23 29.95 -1.12
N GLY A 337 -9.01 30.04 -0.59
CA GLY A 337 -7.79 29.88 -1.36
C GLY A 337 -7.43 28.42 -1.69
N SER A 338 -7.90 27.45 -0.90
CA SER A 338 -7.41 26.06 -0.99
C SER A 338 -8.46 24.95 -1.03
N GLN A 339 -9.72 25.21 -0.64
CA GLN A 339 -10.74 24.15 -0.46
C GLN A 339 -11.94 24.24 -1.41
N LEU A 340 -11.89 25.12 -2.42
CA LEU A 340 -12.91 25.20 -3.47
C LEU A 340 -12.68 24.13 -4.56
N ASP A 341 -13.74 23.41 -4.89
CA ASP A 341 -13.91 22.52 -6.04
C ASP A 341 -14.12 23.31 -7.34
N TYR A 342 -13.94 22.62 -8.46
CA TYR A 342 -14.12 23.16 -9.79
C TYR A 342 -15.53 22.95 -10.35
N THR A 343 -16.25 21.92 -9.87
CA THR A 343 -17.49 21.47 -10.54
C THR A 343 -18.75 21.65 -9.70
N SER A 344 -18.70 21.35 -8.41
CA SER A 344 -19.86 21.36 -7.52
C SER A 344 -19.38 21.20 -6.09
N SER A 345 -20.17 21.65 -5.11
CA SER A 345 -19.89 21.37 -3.69
C SER A 345 -19.96 19.87 -3.36
N GLY A 346 -20.82 19.13 -4.08
CA GLY A 346 -21.08 17.71 -3.82
C GLY A 346 -21.73 17.40 -2.45
N TRP A 347 -21.90 18.40 -1.60
CA TRP A 347 -22.66 18.36 -0.36
C TRP A 347 -24.06 18.93 -0.56
N PRO A 348 -25.09 18.38 0.10
CA PRO A 348 -26.43 18.95 0.05
C PRO A 348 -26.44 20.35 0.70
N MET A 349 -27.13 21.30 0.08
CA MET A 349 -27.41 22.60 0.69
C MET A 349 -28.26 22.41 1.95
N ARG A 350 -27.87 23.05 3.05
CA ARG A 350 -28.60 23.00 4.33
C ARG A 350 -28.32 24.25 5.15
N GLU A 351 -29.35 25.03 5.43
CA GLU A 351 -29.24 26.28 6.19
C GLU A 351 -29.33 26.06 7.70
N GLU A 352 -29.84 24.91 8.13
CA GLU A 352 -29.96 24.57 9.55
C GLU A 352 -28.58 24.28 10.19
N PRO A 353 -28.42 24.50 11.50
CA PRO A 353 -27.17 24.21 12.23
C PRO A 353 -26.75 22.74 12.13
N THR A 354 -25.43 22.49 12.13
CA THR A 354 -24.87 21.12 12.09
C THR A 354 -25.49 20.25 13.19
N GLU A 355 -25.99 19.08 12.80
CA GLU A 355 -26.71 18.18 13.70
C GLU A 355 -26.22 16.74 13.52
N VAL A 356 -26.11 15.99 14.62
CA VAL A 356 -25.96 14.53 14.60
C VAL A 356 -27.32 13.91 14.90
N THR A 357 -27.88 13.20 13.93
CA THR A 357 -29.16 12.52 14.12
C THR A 357 -29.03 11.37 15.14
N GLU A 358 -29.84 11.38 16.21
CA GLU A 358 -29.74 10.40 17.29
C GLU A 358 -29.90 8.95 16.80
N LYS A 359 -30.93 8.69 15.97
CA LYS A 359 -31.32 7.35 15.54
C LYS A 359 -30.38 6.76 14.46
N GLU A 360 -29.96 7.59 13.52
CA GLU A 360 -29.19 7.13 12.35
C GLU A 360 -27.67 7.35 12.52
N GLN A 361 -27.25 8.09 13.56
CA GLN A 361 -25.86 8.51 13.79
C GLN A 361 -25.25 9.11 12.52
N GLN A 362 -26.05 9.91 11.80
CA GLN A 362 -25.62 10.64 10.61
C GLN A 362 -25.35 12.10 10.96
N LEU A 363 -24.21 12.60 10.50
CA LEU A 363 -23.83 14.00 10.58
C LEU A 363 -24.45 14.77 9.41
N LYS A 364 -25.31 15.74 9.72
CA LYS A 364 -25.88 16.70 8.76
C LYS A 364 -25.20 18.04 8.99
N LEU A 365 -24.36 18.45 8.06
CA LEU A 365 -23.57 19.68 8.18
C LEU A 365 -24.44 20.90 7.83
N HIS A 366 -24.20 22.02 8.51
CA HIS A 366 -24.60 23.34 8.02
C HIS A 366 -23.75 23.68 6.79
N HIS A 367 -24.41 23.84 5.65
CA HIS A 367 -23.78 24.09 4.36
C HIS A 367 -24.64 25.11 3.60
N PRO A 368 -24.50 26.40 3.95
CA PRO A 368 -25.37 27.46 3.48
C PRO A 368 -25.17 27.72 1.99
N ARG A 369 -26.12 28.44 1.38
CA ARG A 369 -26.10 28.75 -0.06
C ARG A 369 -24.77 29.34 -0.54
N GLU A 370 -24.15 30.24 0.22
CA GLU A 370 -22.86 30.86 -0.16
C GLU A 370 -21.75 29.81 -0.34
N ALA A 371 -21.66 28.84 0.57
CA ALA A 371 -20.69 27.74 0.48
C ALA A 371 -21.05 26.77 -0.65
N PHE A 372 -22.34 26.51 -0.85
CA PHE A 372 -22.84 25.65 -1.90
C PHE A 372 -22.53 26.16 -3.31
N GLU A 373 -22.72 27.45 -3.55
CA GLU A 373 -22.46 28.09 -4.84
C GLU A 373 -20.97 28.25 -5.16
N LYS A 374 -20.12 28.33 -4.14
CA LYS A 374 -18.65 28.40 -4.29
C LYS A 374 -17.97 27.04 -4.43
N TYR A 375 -18.78 25.98 -4.52
CA TYR A 375 -18.35 24.61 -4.79
C TYR A 375 -17.33 24.07 -3.77
N CYS A 376 -17.65 23.86 -2.49
CA CYS A 376 -16.67 23.24 -1.56
C CYS A 376 -16.22 21.81 -1.98
N TYR A 377 -14.93 21.50 -1.85
CA TYR A 377 -14.30 20.30 -2.42
C TYR A 377 -14.86 18.94 -1.94
N LEU A 378 -14.98 18.00 -2.88
CA LEU A 378 -15.25 16.59 -2.61
C LEU A 378 -14.12 15.68 -3.18
N PRO A 379 -13.57 14.72 -2.41
CA PRO A 379 -12.51 13.85 -2.91
C PRO A 379 -13.02 12.91 -4.00
N LYS A 380 -12.38 12.97 -5.18
CA LYS A 380 -12.59 12.01 -6.27
C LYS A 380 -11.54 10.91 -6.19
N PHE A 381 -12.00 9.65 -6.08
CA PHE A 381 -11.14 8.49 -6.26
C PHE A 381 -10.85 8.26 -7.74
N SER A 382 -9.60 7.94 -8.09
CA SER A 382 -9.28 7.30 -9.36
C SER A 382 -8.88 5.85 -9.11
N SER A 383 -9.69 4.93 -9.65
CA SER A 383 -9.32 3.53 -9.75
C SER A 383 -9.52 3.10 -11.19
N SER A 384 -8.52 3.31 -12.02
CA SER A 384 -8.50 2.67 -13.33
C SER A 384 -7.07 2.47 -13.77
N PHE A 385 -6.42 1.37 -13.34
CA PHE A 385 -5.30 0.80 -14.11
C PHE A 385 -5.10 -0.71 -13.80
N ALA A 386 -5.23 -1.47 -14.89
CA ALA A 386 -4.62 -2.75 -15.30
C ALA A 386 -4.84 -4.07 -14.54
N ALA A 387 -5.48 -5.00 -15.26
CA ALA A 387 -5.29 -6.45 -15.13
C ALA A 387 -4.20 -7.01 -16.08
N GLU A 388 -3.71 -6.22 -17.06
CA GLU A 388 -2.84 -6.67 -18.16
C GLU A 388 -1.32 -6.48 -17.92
N LEU A 389 -0.92 -5.96 -16.76
CA LEU A 389 0.43 -5.44 -16.54
C LEU A 389 1.51 -6.54 -16.37
N LEU A 390 1.11 -7.79 -16.08
CA LEU A 390 2.02 -8.87 -15.67
C LEU A 390 1.89 -10.07 -16.62
N ASN A 391 2.72 -10.10 -17.66
CA ASN A 391 2.88 -11.21 -18.60
C ASN A 391 4.08 -12.10 -18.19
N ASN A 392 3.88 -13.42 -18.10
CA ASN A 392 4.92 -14.37 -17.74
C ASN A 392 6.01 -14.54 -18.83
N GLU A 393 5.70 -14.25 -20.09
CA GLU A 393 6.61 -14.43 -21.24
C GLU A 393 7.62 -13.28 -21.41
N ALA A 394 7.35 -12.12 -20.82
CA ALA A 394 8.21 -10.95 -20.93
C ALA A 394 9.49 -11.10 -20.07
N SER A 395 10.60 -10.49 -20.51
CA SER A 395 11.77 -10.33 -19.64
C SER A 395 11.40 -9.43 -18.45
N ASP A 396 12.11 -9.62 -17.34
CA ASP A 396 12.04 -8.77 -16.16
C ASP A 396 12.31 -7.29 -16.49
N PHE A 397 13.20 -7.00 -17.44
CA PHE A 397 13.38 -5.65 -17.99
C PHE A 397 12.16 -5.13 -18.73
N SER A 398 11.53 -5.94 -19.58
CA SER A 398 10.33 -5.55 -20.31
C SER A 398 9.16 -5.30 -19.36
N LEU A 399 9.03 -6.10 -18.30
CA LEU A 399 8.02 -5.91 -17.25
C LEU A 399 8.31 -4.66 -16.41
N ALA A 400 9.55 -4.44 -15.97
CA ALA A 400 9.92 -3.23 -15.23
C ALA A 400 9.67 -1.97 -16.07
N ARG A 401 10.09 -1.99 -17.35
CA ARG A 401 9.82 -0.90 -18.29
C ARG A 401 8.32 -0.69 -18.49
N ARG A 402 7.52 -1.76 -18.54
CA ARG A 402 6.06 -1.66 -18.66
C ARG A 402 5.44 -1.05 -17.41
N VAL A 403 5.89 -1.40 -16.21
CA VAL A 403 5.50 -0.72 -14.98
C VAL A 403 5.87 0.78 -15.07
N LEU A 404 7.09 1.12 -15.44
CA LEU A 404 7.51 2.52 -15.55
C LEU A 404 6.75 3.30 -16.65
N ALA A 405 6.38 2.65 -17.75
CA ALA A 405 5.69 3.29 -18.88
C ALA A 405 4.16 3.39 -18.65
N ASP A 406 3.53 2.33 -18.17
CA ASP A 406 2.07 2.23 -18.04
C ASP A 406 1.61 2.74 -16.68
N TYR A 407 2.26 2.31 -15.59
CA TYR A 407 1.95 2.75 -14.24
C TYR A 407 2.53 4.14 -13.93
N HIS A 408 3.71 4.47 -14.47
CA HIS A 408 4.33 5.80 -14.42
C HIS A 408 4.34 6.40 -12.99
N PRO A 409 5.08 5.78 -12.05
CA PRO A 409 5.06 6.19 -10.65
C PRO A 409 5.61 7.61 -10.51
N LEU A 410 4.99 8.40 -9.64
CA LEU A 410 5.47 9.73 -9.29
C LEU A 410 6.60 9.64 -8.26
N GLN A 411 7.45 10.67 -8.15
CA GLN A 411 8.57 10.66 -7.20
C GLN A 411 8.14 10.34 -5.75
N PRO A 412 7.08 10.96 -5.20
CA PRO A 412 6.63 10.62 -3.85
C PRO A 412 6.16 9.16 -3.74
N GLU A 413 5.56 8.64 -4.80
CA GLU A 413 5.16 7.24 -4.87
C GLU A 413 6.35 6.29 -4.87
N MET A 414 7.39 6.57 -5.67
CA MET A 414 8.64 5.82 -5.64
C MET A 414 9.24 5.78 -4.23
N VAL A 415 9.29 6.93 -3.56
CA VAL A 415 9.81 7.05 -2.19
C VAL A 415 9.00 6.19 -1.23
N LEU A 416 7.66 6.23 -1.25
CA LEU A 416 6.86 5.40 -0.33
C LEU A 416 6.90 3.91 -0.66
N GLN A 417 7.07 3.53 -1.92
CA GLN A 417 7.31 2.13 -2.28
C GLN A 417 8.68 1.66 -1.75
N LEU A 418 9.72 2.50 -1.86
CA LEU A 418 11.02 2.28 -1.23
C LEU A 418 10.93 2.36 0.29
N ALA A 419 10.05 3.14 0.89
CA ALA A 419 9.95 3.31 2.35
C ALA A 419 8.86 2.44 3.01
N MET A 420 8.19 1.55 2.27
CA MET A 420 6.99 0.82 2.73
C MET A 420 7.10 0.10 4.10
N GLN A 421 8.31 -0.27 4.54
CA GLN A 421 8.50 -0.87 5.88
C GLN A 421 8.39 0.17 7.01
N GLN A 422 8.89 1.39 6.77
CA GLN A 422 8.83 2.52 7.71
C GLN A 422 7.50 3.26 7.58
N HIS A 423 7.03 3.45 6.34
CA HIS A 423 5.83 4.20 5.97
C HIS A 423 4.92 3.34 5.09
N PRO A 424 4.16 2.39 5.66
CA PRO A 424 3.21 1.61 4.88
C PRO A 424 2.10 2.51 4.32
N GLN A 425 1.74 2.31 3.05
CA GLN A 425 0.69 3.11 2.41
C GLN A 425 -0.70 2.74 2.92
N PHE A 426 -0.92 1.51 3.43
CA PHE A 426 -2.15 1.10 4.10
C PHE A 426 -1.88 0.98 5.60
N ILE A 427 -2.65 1.72 6.40
CA ILE A 427 -2.45 1.85 7.84
C ILE A 427 -3.75 1.50 8.55
N CYS A 428 -3.68 0.54 9.47
CA CYS A 428 -4.86 0.00 10.14
C CYS A 428 -4.44 -0.69 11.44
N PRO A 429 -5.21 -0.58 12.54
CA PRO A 429 -4.93 -1.26 13.81
C PRO A 429 -5.28 -2.77 13.78
N ALA A 430 -6.04 -3.22 12.79
CA ALA A 430 -6.38 -4.63 12.60
C ALA A 430 -5.27 -5.42 11.91
N THR A 431 -5.28 -6.73 12.15
CA THR A 431 -4.44 -7.67 11.40
C THR A 431 -5.18 -8.09 10.14
N VAL A 432 -4.60 -7.84 8.96
CA VAL A 432 -5.15 -8.33 7.69
C VAL A 432 -4.62 -9.75 7.42
N ARG A 433 -5.54 -10.69 7.20
CA ARG A 433 -5.23 -12.08 6.84
C ARG A 433 -5.75 -12.35 5.43
N LYS A 434 -4.84 -12.55 4.48
CA LYS A 434 -5.19 -13.10 3.16
C LYS A 434 -5.51 -14.58 3.31
N PHE A 435 -6.64 -15.01 2.75
CA PHE A 435 -7.04 -16.42 2.75
C PHE A 435 -7.50 -16.80 1.34
N VAL A 436 -6.75 -17.67 0.68
CA VAL A 436 -7.17 -18.25 -0.60
C VAL A 436 -8.14 -19.38 -0.30
N VAL A 437 -9.40 -19.17 -0.65
CA VAL A 437 -10.46 -20.12 -0.30
C VAL A 437 -10.31 -21.34 -1.22
N PRO A 438 -10.15 -22.56 -0.68
CA PRO A 438 -10.07 -23.75 -1.53
C PRO A 438 -11.44 -24.01 -2.16
N VAL A 439 -11.44 -24.57 -3.36
CA VAL A 439 -12.67 -25.14 -3.92
C VAL A 439 -12.93 -26.45 -3.19
N PRO A 440 -14.11 -26.64 -2.59
CA PRO A 440 -14.40 -27.85 -1.82
C PRO A 440 -14.28 -29.10 -2.71
N TRP A 441 -13.88 -30.22 -2.12
CA TRP A 441 -13.73 -31.55 -2.76
C TRP A 441 -12.72 -31.68 -3.92
N GLN A 442 -12.01 -30.62 -4.35
CA GLN A 442 -11.04 -30.73 -5.47
C GLN A 442 -9.61 -31.06 -5.04
N LYS A 443 -9.20 -30.60 -3.85
CA LYS A 443 -7.85 -30.77 -3.31
C LYS A 443 -7.95 -31.02 -1.82
N GLU A 444 -6.85 -31.50 -1.23
CA GLU A 444 -6.74 -31.58 0.22
C GLU A 444 -7.00 -30.20 0.85
N MET A 445 -7.78 -30.21 1.94
CA MET A 445 -8.13 -28.97 2.63
C MET A 445 -6.88 -28.33 3.25
N PRO A 446 -6.67 -27.01 3.08
CA PRO A 446 -5.58 -26.30 3.72
C PRO A 446 -5.61 -26.45 5.24
N GLN A 447 -4.44 -26.40 5.87
CA GLN A 447 -4.28 -26.60 7.32
C GLN A 447 -5.22 -25.72 8.17
N LEU A 448 -5.48 -24.47 7.77
CA LEU A 448 -6.44 -23.59 8.47
C LEU A 448 -7.88 -24.12 8.46
N VAL A 449 -8.30 -24.77 7.37
CA VAL A 449 -9.63 -25.41 7.27
C VAL A 449 -9.65 -26.68 8.11
N GLN A 450 -8.56 -27.45 8.12
CA GLN A 450 -8.43 -28.60 9.00
C GLN A 450 -8.52 -28.20 10.48
N TYR A 451 -7.84 -27.12 10.88
CA TYR A 451 -7.96 -26.55 12.23
C TYR A 451 -9.37 -26.08 12.56
N TYR A 452 -10.10 -25.55 11.58
CA TYR A 452 -11.51 -25.24 11.77
C TYR A 452 -12.32 -26.51 12.03
N MET A 453 -12.15 -27.56 11.22
CA MET A 453 -12.87 -28.83 11.36
C MET A 453 -12.61 -29.48 12.73
N THR A 454 -11.37 -29.51 13.19
CA THR A 454 -10.94 -30.16 14.44
C THR A 454 -11.01 -29.26 15.70
N SER A 455 -11.36 -27.99 15.56
CA SER A 455 -11.38 -27.03 16.68
C SER A 455 -12.38 -27.43 17.77
N THR A 456 -11.91 -27.59 19.01
CA THR A 456 -12.75 -27.92 20.17
C THR A 456 -13.41 -26.71 20.82
N TRP A 457 -12.86 -25.50 20.60
CA TRP A 457 -13.36 -24.29 21.29
C TRP A 457 -14.52 -23.62 20.56
N ARG A 458 -14.68 -23.84 19.23
CA ARG A 458 -15.77 -23.22 18.49
C ARG A 458 -17.07 -23.98 18.69
N ARG A 459 -18.19 -23.26 18.69
CA ARG A 459 -19.54 -23.81 18.59
C ARG A 459 -19.83 -24.34 17.18
N ASP A 460 -20.78 -25.26 17.06
CA ASP A 460 -21.10 -25.94 15.80
C ASP A 460 -21.69 -25.02 14.73
N ASN A 461 -22.40 -23.97 15.14
CA ASN A 461 -22.97 -22.98 14.22
C ASN A 461 -22.01 -21.82 13.87
N MET A 462 -20.73 -21.89 14.24
CA MET A 462 -19.73 -20.90 13.83
C MET A 462 -19.24 -21.21 12.41
N SER A 463 -19.34 -20.25 11.49
CA SER A 463 -18.83 -20.39 10.12
C SER A 463 -17.29 -20.37 10.09
N LEU A 464 -16.70 -20.88 9.01
CA LEU A 464 -15.26 -20.80 8.80
C LEU A 464 -14.78 -19.34 8.77
N LEU A 465 -15.55 -18.43 8.15
CA LEU A 465 -15.22 -17.01 8.12
C LEU A 465 -15.13 -16.40 9.53
N ASP A 466 -16.11 -16.68 10.40
CA ASP A 466 -16.09 -16.19 11.78
C ASP A 466 -14.96 -16.82 12.61
N PHE A 467 -14.67 -18.09 12.37
CA PHE A 467 -13.50 -18.74 12.96
C PHE A 467 -12.20 -18.05 12.53
N LEU A 468 -12.03 -17.72 11.25
CA LEU A 468 -10.84 -17.01 10.75
C LEU A 468 -10.68 -15.61 11.35
N ARG A 469 -11.78 -14.92 11.66
CA ARG A 469 -11.76 -13.62 12.36
C ARG A 469 -11.36 -13.72 13.83
N LYS A 470 -11.51 -14.90 14.45
CA LYS A 470 -11.30 -15.14 15.89
C LYS A 470 -10.06 -15.97 16.23
N SER A 471 -9.55 -16.73 15.27
CA SER A 471 -8.41 -17.63 15.43
C SER A 471 -7.07 -16.98 15.14
N GLY A 472 -6.00 -17.50 15.74
CA GLY A 472 -4.61 -17.30 15.33
C GLY A 472 -4.22 -18.21 14.16
N ASN A 473 -2.93 -18.21 13.80
CA ASN A 473 -2.44 -18.99 12.65
C ASN A 473 -2.52 -20.52 12.87
N ASN A 474 -2.55 -20.97 14.12
CA ASN A 474 -2.61 -22.40 14.46
C ASN A 474 -4.02 -22.82 14.91
N GLY A 475 -5.07 -22.07 14.53
CA GLY A 475 -6.46 -22.40 14.85
C GLY A 475 -6.92 -22.11 16.30
N GLN A 476 -6.00 -21.83 17.22
CA GLN A 476 -6.35 -21.40 18.58
C GLN A 476 -7.02 -20.02 18.63
N ILE A 477 -7.76 -19.70 19.70
CA ILE A 477 -8.27 -18.34 19.94
C ILE A 477 -7.12 -17.33 19.90
N SER A 478 -7.27 -16.26 19.13
CA SER A 478 -6.22 -15.26 18.91
C SER A 478 -5.79 -14.59 20.21
N GLN A 479 -4.50 -14.21 20.30
CA GLN A 479 -3.95 -13.57 21.50
C GLN A 479 -4.65 -12.26 21.85
N LYS A 480 -5.16 -11.52 20.85
CA LYS A 480 -5.92 -10.28 21.06
C LYS A 480 -7.19 -10.52 21.87
N TYR A 481 -7.95 -11.58 21.56
CA TYR A 481 -9.17 -11.94 22.29
C TYR A 481 -8.84 -12.47 23.70
N ARG A 482 -7.76 -13.26 23.85
CA ARG A 482 -7.31 -13.71 25.18
C ARG A 482 -6.95 -12.55 26.10
N ARG A 483 -6.19 -11.57 25.59
CA ARG A 483 -5.83 -10.35 26.34
C ARG A 483 -7.07 -9.53 26.69
N MET A 484 -8.02 -9.40 25.76
CA MET A 484 -9.26 -8.67 25.99
C MET A 484 -10.11 -9.32 27.08
N HIS A 485 -10.28 -10.63 27.03
CA HIS A 485 -11.02 -11.42 28.02
C HIS A 485 -10.43 -11.25 29.43
N SER A 486 -9.11 -11.41 29.54
CA SER A 486 -8.37 -11.22 30.80
C SER A 486 -8.46 -9.79 31.33
N HIS A 487 -8.24 -8.79 30.46
CA HIS A 487 -8.23 -7.38 30.85
C HIS A 487 -9.61 -6.86 31.29
N ARG A 488 -10.68 -7.31 30.62
CA ARG A 488 -12.06 -6.93 30.96
C ARG A 488 -12.65 -7.73 32.13
N LYS A 489 -11.89 -8.69 32.70
CA LYS A 489 -12.33 -9.57 33.81
C LYS A 489 -13.70 -10.19 33.54
N ILE A 490 -13.86 -10.76 32.34
CA ILE A 490 -15.13 -11.32 31.90
C ILE A 490 -15.41 -12.59 32.72
N GLY A 491 -16.54 -12.62 33.43
CA GLY A 491 -16.92 -13.73 34.32
C GLY A 491 -17.34 -15.03 33.62
N MET A 492 -17.32 -15.07 32.29
CA MET A 492 -17.63 -16.24 31.47
C MET A 492 -16.33 -16.91 31.01
N PRO A 493 -16.25 -18.26 30.91
CA PRO A 493 -15.08 -18.93 30.35
C PRO A 493 -14.71 -18.40 28.95
N LEU A 494 -13.42 -18.36 28.63
CA LEU A 494 -12.91 -17.78 27.38
C LEU A 494 -13.57 -18.40 26.14
N ASN A 495 -13.77 -19.72 26.13
CA ASN A 495 -14.37 -20.44 25.02
C ASN A 495 -15.85 -20.04 24.83
N ASP A 496 -16.62 -19.97 25.91
CA ASP A 496 -18.03 -19.59 25.83
C ASP A 496 -18.16 -18.12 25.39
N TRP A 497 -17.32 -17.26 25.95
CA TRP A 497 -17.30 -15.84 25.62
C TRP A 497 -16.98 -15.61 24.15
N ILE A 498 -15.92 -16.22 23.61
CA ILE A 498 -15.51 -15.98 22.22
C ILE A 498 -16.57 -16.47 21.21
N ASN A 499 -17.37 -17.47 21.60
CA ASN A 499 -18.44 -18.02 20.77
C ASN A 499 -19.64 -17.08 20.63
N VAL A 500 -19.92 -16.27 21.66
CA VAL A 500 -21.01 -15.28 21.64
C VAL A 500 -20.53 -13.86 21.30
N HIS A 501 -19.26 -13.58 21.51
CA HIS A 501 -18.69 -12.25 21.26
C HIS A 501 -18.59 -11.97 19.75
N PRO A 502 -19.09 -10.83 19.24
CA PRO A 502 -18.97 -10.49 17.83
C PRO A 502 -17.52 -10.23 17.43
N ALA A 503 -17.20 -10.36 16.14
CA ALA A 503 -15.90 -9.94 15.64
C ALA A 503 -15.82 -8.40 15.63
N GLU A 504 -14.89 -7.81 16.38
CA GLU A 504 -14.77 -6.35 16.53
C GLU A 504 -13.76 -5.72 15.55
N GLY A 505 -13.59 -6.27 14.34
CA GLY A 505 -12.64 -5.76 13.36
C GLY A 505 -11.18 -5.96 13.74
N LYS A 506 -10.85 -6.84 14.69
CA LYS A 506 -9.45 -7.05 15.16
C LYS A 506 -8.59 -7.81 14.17
N THR A 507 -9.24 -8.66 13.38
CA THR A 507 -8.67 -9.45 12.29
C THR A 507 -9.62 -9.35 11.10
N LEU A 508 -9.08 -8.94 9.96
CA LEU A 508 -9.82 -8.76 8.71
C LEU A 508 -9.44 -9.90 7.77
N VAL A 509 -10.42 -10.60 7.22
CA VAL A 509 -10.19 -11.72 6.31
C VAL A 509 -10.36 -11.25 4.88
N ALA A 510 -9.24 -11.16 4.15
CA ALA A 510 -9.24 -10.92 2.72
C ALA A 510 -9.39 -12.26 1.98
N SER A 511 -10.64 -12.66 1.75
CA SER A 511 -10.99 -13.89 1.04
C SER A 511 -10.72 -13.75 -0.45
N VAL A 512 -9.81 -14.57 -0.98
CA VAL A 512 -9.52 -14.66 -2.41
C VAL A 512 -10.34 -15.81 -2.98
N MET A 513 -11.27 -15.47 -3.87
CA MET A 513 -12.25 -16.38 -4.48
C MET A 513 -12.27 -16.21 -6.00
N TYR A 514 -12.85 -17.19 -6.71
CA TYR A 514 -13.16 -17.08 -8.12
C TYR A 514 -14.22 -15.99 -8.37
N ALA A 515 -14.32 -15.53 -9.62
CA ALA A 515 -15.40 -14.64 -10.05
C ALA A 515 -16.76 -15.36 -9.92
N HIS A 516 -17.82 -14.61 -9.61
CA HIS A 516 -19.17 -15.14 -9.45
C HIS A 516 -19.75 -15.79 -10.72
N THR A 517 -19.20 -15.47 -11.90
CA THR A 517 -19.53 -16.13 -13.16
C THR A 517 -19.03 -17.57 -13.24
N ASN A 518 -18.14 -17.98 -12.32
CA ASN A 518 -17.63 -19.33 -12.20
C ASN A 518 -18.28 -20.03 -10.99
N ASP A 519 -18.92 -21.17 -11.19
CA ASP A 519 -19.64 -21.90 -10.13
C ASP A 519 -18.76 -22.23 -8.91
N ARG A 520 -17.44 -22.40 -9.12
CA ARG A 520 -16.47 -22.62 -8.03
C ARG A 520 -16.50 -21.52 -6.97
N HIS A 521 -16.89 -20.29 -7.34
CA HIS A 521 -17.13 -19.20 -6.39
C HIS A 521 -18.17 -19.59 -5.34
N TYR A 522 -19.28 -20.21 -5.74
CA TYR A 522 -20.34 -20.61 -4.81
C TYR A 522 -19.88 -21.74 -3.90
N GLY A 523 -18.98 -22.62 -4.36
CA GLY A 523 -18.39 -23.66 -3.51
C GLY A 523 -17.50 -23.04 -2.42
N GLN A 524 -16.69 -22.05 -2.80
CA GLN A 524 -15.90 -21.25 -1.87
C GLN A 524 -16.77 -20.44 -0.90
N TRP A 525 -17.90 -19.88 -1.38
CA TRP A 525 -18.85 -19.15 -0.55
C TRP A 525 -19.49 -20.06 0.49
N LEU A 526 -19.90 -21.27 0.07
CA LEU A 526 -20.49 -22.29 0.94
C LEU A 526 -19.53 -22.64 2.08
N LEU A 527 -18.27 -22.92 1.73
CA LEU A 527 -17.21 -23.23 2.70
C LEU A 527 -16.98 -22.10 3.72
N LEU A 528 -17.08 -20.84 3.31
CA LEU A 528 -16.87 -19.71 4.22
C LEU A 528 -18.06 -19.43 5.14
N ASN A 529 -19.29 -19.58 4.64
CA ASN A 529 -20.49 -19.02 5.26
C ASN A 529 -21.44 -20.05 5.89
N VAL A 530 -21.32 -21.32 5.53
CA VAL A 530 -22.09 -22.41 6.14
C VAL A 530 -21.22 -23.12 7.16
N PRO A 531 -21.66 -23.24 8.43
CA PRO A 531 -20.95 -24.02 9.44
C PRO A 531 -20.94 -25.51 9.11
N PHE A 532 -19.81 -26.17 9.34
CA PHE A 532 -19.66 -27.62 9.18
C PHE A 532 -18.57 -28.16 10.12
N ARG A 533 -18.59 -29.46 10.42
CA ARG A 533 -17.50 -30.18 11.11
C ARG A 533 -16.74 -31.08 10.14
N ASN A 534 -17.48 -31.77 9.28
CA ASN A 534 -16.97 -32.47 8.10
C ASN A 534 -17.41 -31.75 6.82
N ILE A 535 -16.52 -31.65 5.83
CA ILE A 535 -16.84 -31.06 4.52
C ILE A 535 -17.99 -31.80 3.82
N ASP A 536 -18.15 -33.10 4.09
CA ASP A 536 -19.21 -33.92 3.49
C ASP A 536 -20.61 -33.49 3.98
N GLU A 537 -20.72 -32.80 5.12
CA GLU A 537 -21.98 -32.21 5.60
C GLU A 537 -22.49 -31.10 4.67
N LEU A 538 -21.59 -30.49 3.89
CA LEU A 538 -21.96 -29.48 2.90
C LEU A 538 -22.52 -30.10 1.62
N TRP A 539 -22.33 -31.40 1.38
CA TRP A 539 -22.91 -32.06 0.22
C TRP A 539 -24.39 -32.35 0.45
N HIS A 540 -25.20 -32.20 -0.60
CA HIS A 540 -26.62 -32.54 -0.56
C HIS A 540 -26.96 -33.41 -1.78
N PRO A 541 -27.63 -34.57 -1.63
CA PRO A 541 -27.87 -35.51 -2.75
C PRO A 541 -28.64 -34.92 -3.94
N GLN A 542 -29.42 -33.85 -3.72
CA GLN A 542 -30.09 -33.15 -4.82
C GLN A 542 -29.12 -32.43 -5.76
N ALA A 543 -27.89 -32.14 -5.33
CA ALA A 543 -26.87 -31.54 -6.20
C ALA A 543 -26.43 -32.49 -7.32
N ASP A 544 -26.56 -33.81 -7.14
CA ASP A 544 -26.26 -34.80 -8.18
C ASP A 544 -27.20 -34.70 -9.38
N ARG A 545 -28.36 -34.06 -9.21
CA ARG A 545 -29.34 -33.81 -10.27
C ARG A 545 -29.07 -32.53 -11.06
N LEU A 546 -28.10 -31.72 -10.62
CA LEU A 546 -27.77 -30.45 -11.24
C LEU A 546 -26.61 -30.61 -12.23
N PRO A 547 -26.58 -29.82 -13.32
CA PRO A 547 -25.41 -29.72 -14.18
C PRO A 547 -24.15 -29.35 -13.39
N GLU A 548 -22.99 -29.86 -13.79
CA GLU A 548 -21.71 -29.67 -13.08
C GLU A 548 -21.38 -28.20 -12.81
N ASN A 549 -21.73 -27.32 -13.74
CA ASN A 549 -21.50 -25.88 -13.66
C ASN A 549 -22.54 -25.11 -12.83
N LEU A 550 -23.46 -25.80 -12.14
CA LEU A 550 -24.46 -25.22 -11.25
C LEU A 550 -24.56 -25.96 -9.91
N LYS A 551 -23.70 -26.97 -9.69
CA LYS A 551 -23.76 -27.80 -8.49
C LYS A 551 -23.54 -26.97 -7.24
N TYR A 552 -22.53 -26.11 -7.24
CA TYR A 552 -22.22 -25.32 -6.04
C TYR A 552 -23.24 -24.23 -5.78
N LEU A 553 -23.72 -23.54 -6.82
CA LEU A 553 -24.83 -22.60 -6.68
C LEU A 553 -26.08 -23.32 -6.12
N GLY A 554 -26.38 -24.52 -6.61
CA GLY A 554 -27.45 -25.36 -6.09
C GLY A 554 -27.30 -25.68 -4.61
N LEU A 555 -26.10 -26.09 -4.19
CA LEU A 555 -25.78 -26.34 -2.78
C LEU A 555 -25.97 -25.08 -1.91
N CYS A 556 -25.52 -23.93 -2.38
CA CYS A 556 -25.75 -22.63 -1.74
C CYS A 556 -27.24 -22.37 -1.53
N VAL A 557 -28.06 -22.55 -2.57
CA VAL A 557 -29.52 -22.41 -2.49
C VAL A 557 -30.10 -23.40 -1.49
N LEU A 558 -29.65 -24.66 -1.46
CA LEU A 558 -30.17 -25.67 -0.55
C LEU A 558 -29.85 -25.38 0.92
N HIS A 559 -28.60 -25.01 1.24
CA HIS A 559 -28.14 -24.73 2.61
C HIS A 559 -28.60 -23.37 3.15
N ARG A 560 -28.80 -22.39 2.25
CA ARG A 560 -29.12 -21.00 2.62
C ARG A 560 -30.27 -20.45 1.78
N ARG A 561 -31.37 -21.22 1.67
CA ARG A 561 -32.58 -20.88 0.88
C ARG A 561 -33.06 -19.44 1.07
N ARG A 562 -33.15 -18.96 2.31
CA ARG A 562 -33.63 -17.60 2.60
C ARG A 562 -32.70 -16.51 2.09
N PHE A 563 -31.40 -16.79 2.02
CA PHE A 563 -30.41 -15.85 1.53
C PHE A 563 -30.45 -15.80 0.00
N TRP A 564 -30.33 -16.96 -0.65
CA TRP A 564 -30.25 -17.09 -2.11
C TRP A 564 -31.59 -16.97 -2.85
N ARG A 565 -32.68 -16.67 -2.14
CA ARG A 565 -33.99 -16.33 -2.71
C ARG A 565 -34.41 -14.89 -2.46
N ASP A 566 -33.56 -14.10 -1.80
CA ASP A 566 -33.82 -12.68 -1.53
C ASP A 566 -33.02 -11.83 -2.53
N PRO A 567 -33.66 -11.28 -3.58
CA PRO A 567 -32.96 -10.50 -4.60
C PRO A 567 -32.25 -9.27 -4.04
N GLN A 568 -32.76 -8.67 -2.96
CA GLN A 568 -32.14 -7.50 -2.34
C GLN A 568 -30.84 -7.88 -1.62
N ARG A 569 -30.83 -9.02 -0.91
CA ARG A 569 -29.60 -9.52 -0.27
C ARG A 569 -28.56 -9.96 -1.28
N ILE A 570 -28.97 -10.68 -2.32
CA ILE A 570 -28.08 -11.11 -3.41
C ILE A 570 -27.49 -9.88 -4.10
N ARG A 571 -28.33 -8.91 -4.46
CA ARG A 571 -27.89 -7.64 -5.04
C ARG A 571 -26.90 -6.92 -4.11
N ALA A 572 -27.22 -6.78 -2.83
CA ALA A 572 -26.32 -6.13 -1.86
C ALA A 572 -25.00 -6.89 -1.64
N GLU A 573 -24.95 -8.21 -1.88
CA GLU A 573 -23.71 -8.99 -1.83
C GLU A 573 -22.90 -8.88 -3.14
N LEU A 574 -23.57 -8.93 -4.30
CA LEU A 574 -22.94 -8.92 -5.61
C LEU A 574 -22.56 -7.50 -6.11
N GLU A 575 -23.34 -6.46 -5.80
CA GLU A 575 -23.03 -5.07 -6.16
C GLU A 575 -21.74 -4.56 -5.50
N LYS A 576 -21.40 -5.11 -4.33
CA LYS A 576 -20.13 -4.85 -3.64
C LYS A 576 -18.93 -5.36 -4.44
N GLU A 577 -19.13 -6.30 -5.35
CA GLU A 577 -18.11 -6.80 -6.28
C GLU A 577 -18.23 -6.21 -7.70
N ALA A 578 -19.42 -5.82 -8.15
CA ALA A 578 -19.65 -5.30 -9.51
C ALA A 578 -18.98 -3.94 -9.79
N ARG A 579 -18.68 -3.13 -8.77
CA ARG A 579 -17.84 -1.91 -8.92
C ARG A 579 -16.36 -2.21 -9.26
N ARG A 580 -16.01 -3.47 -9.57
CA ARG A 580 -14.68 -3.89 -10.05
C ARG A 580 -14.49 -3.76 -11.57
N GLU A 581 -15.56 -3.59 -12.35
CA GLU A 581 -15.53 -3.64 -13.83
C GLU A 581 -15.83 -2.31 -14.54
N THR A 582 -16.17 -1.26 -13.78
CA THR A 582 -16.30 0.13 -14.25
C THR A 582 -15.22 0.99 -13.62
#